data_AF-A0A8H8T4K6-F1
#
_entry.id   AF-A0A8H8T4K6-F1
#
_cell.length_a   1.000
_cell.length_b   1.000
_cell.length_c   1.000
_cell.angle_alpha   90.00
_cell.angle_beta   90.00
_cell.angle_gamma   90.00
#
_symmetry.space_group_name_H-M   'P 1'
#
loop_
_entity.id
_entity.type
_entity.pdbx_description
1 polymer ?
#
loop_
_entity_poly.entity_id
_entity_poly.type
_entity_poly.pdbx_seq_one_letter_code
_entity_poly.pdbx_strand_id
1 'polypeptide(L)'
;MNARPPDSILRCTHHFAARPSLTFEEAIQFLHQLCSGPGANLTYSWQFIDKPSEGDICVYFQVSAPTPLIDGIHYLDNETTYRPSQELEVQEVRFGFIPGIGEKEAGRVRKRYRLVHGGHPSIVLVHYTKGPAKPLPPTMNVPIRNYPLPIINEPPMYVVGEKSGQRVMAPNAVQLANQQQQLDALAASRRHAGMQPQARKQDDDSDEESNRVSTRALAVTRFKRNHELLAEIFAVNAAANVKASNASTSQEQAKRELAELTEKLSQEEHDMEDVIKIDETTPAREAPKTST
;
A
#
# COMPACT_ATOMS: atom_id res chain seq x y z
N MET A 1 -15.35 4.51 -8.90
CA MET A 1 -14.20 3.58 -8.89
C MET A 1 -14.52 2.50 -7.88
N ASN A 2 -14.53 1.22 -8.24
CA ASN A 2 -14.71 0.17 -7.24
C ASN A 2 -13.53 0.24 -6.27
N ALA A 3 -13.80 0.38 -4.98
CA ALA A 3 -12.74 0.33 -3.99
C ALA A 3 -12.04 -1.04 -4.11
N ARG A 4 -10.72 -1.03 -4.30
CA ARG A 4 -9.92 -2.26 -4.31
C ARG A 4 -10.08 -2.96 -2.96
N PRO A 5 -10.21 -4.30 -2.92
CA PRO A 5 -10.22 -5.03 -1.66
C PRO A 5 -8.97 -4.66 -0.84
N PRO A 6 -9.10 -4.40 0.47
CA PRO A 6 -8.00 -3.90 1.30
C PRO A 6 -6.81 -4.87 1.37
N ASP A 7 -7.06 -6.16 1.19
CA ASP A 7 -6.05 -7.22 1.29
C ASP A 7 -5.39 -7.53 -0.07
N SER A 8 -5.82 -6.86 -1.15
CA SER A 8 -5.24 -7.08 -2.47
C SER A 8 -3.90 -6.37 -2.59
N ILE A 9 -2.95 -7.02 -3.25
CA ILE A 9 -1.61 -6.47 -3.48
C ILE A 9 -1.32 -6.44 -4.98
N LEU A 10 -0.43 -5.52 -5.38
CA LEU A 10 0.06 -5.47 -6.76
C LEU A 10 1.18 -6.50 -6.91
N ARG A 11 0.82 -7.74 -7.24
CA ARG A 11 1.72 -8.90 -7.30
C ARG A 11 2.34 -9.04 -8.68
N CYS A 12 3.61 -9.41 -8.75
CA CYS A 12 4.28 -9.78 -9.99
C CYS A 12 3.58 -11.00 -10.62
N THR A 13 3.27 -10.91 -11.91
CA THR A 13 2.59 -12.00 -12.65
C THR A 13 3.52 -13.16 -12.98
N HIS A 14 4.83 -12.98 -12.84
CA HIS A 14 5.81 -14.02 -13.08
C HIS A 14 5.82 -15.04 -11.93
N HIS A 15 5.81 -16.32 -12.30
CA HIS A 15 5.91 -17.42 -11.36
C HIS A 15 7.38 -17.79 -11.13
N PHE A 16 7.84 -17.62 -9.89
CA PHE A 16 9.19 -18.01 -9.50
C PHE A 16 9.21 -19.45 -9.01
N ALA A 17 10.30 -20.17 -9.29
CA ALA A 17 10.47 -21.53 -8.79
C ALA A 17 10.53 -21.54 -7.25
N ALA A 18 9.88 -22.52 -6.63
CA ALA A 18 9.95 -22.71 -5.19
C ALA A 18 11.39 -23.05 -4.76
N ARG A 19 11.85 -22.46 -3.65
CA ARG A 19 13.18 -22.69 -3.09
C ARG A 19 13.06 -23.06 -1.62
N PRO A 20 13.69 -24.15 -1.14
CA PRO A 20 13.61 -24.55 0.27
C PRO A 20 14.25 -23.51 1.21
N SER A 21 15.29 -22.83 0.73
CA SER A 21 15.99 -21.76 1.42
C SER A 21 16.38 -20.66 0.43
N LEU A 22 16.55 -19.44 0.96
CA LEU A 22 17.02 -18.29 0.22
C LEU A 22 18.02 -17.54 1.11
N THR A 23 19.26 -17.44 0.67
CA THR A 23 20.28 -16.68 1.39
C THR A 23 20.08 -15.18 1.18
N PHE A 24 20.69 -14.36 2.05
CA PHE A 24 20.58 -12.90 1.94
C PHE A 24 21.23 -12.36 0.66
N GLU A 25 22.37 -12.93 0.25
CA GLU A 25 23.05 -12.54 -0.99
C GLU A 25 22.19 -12.86 -2.21
N GLU A 26 21.59 -14.05 -2.26
CA GLU A 26 20.66 -14.40 -3.34
C GLU A 26 19.46 -13.47 -3.36
N ALA A 27 18.89 -13.11 -2.20
CA ALA A 27 17.77 -12.17 -2.12
C ALA A 27 18.15 -10.79 -2.67
N ILE A 28 19.35 -10.28 -2.38
CA ILE A 28 19.88 -9.02 -2.91
C ILE A 28 20.01 -9.09 -4.43
N GLN A 29 20.69 -10.12 -4.95
CA GLN A 29 20.86 -10.32 -6.40
C GLN A 29 19.50 -10.42 -7.11
N PHE A 30 18.55 -11.13 -6.52
CA PHE A 30 17.19 -11.27 -7.03
C PHE A 30 16.49 -9.91 -7.12
N LEU A 31 16.54 -9.11 -6.06
CA LEU A 31 15.93 -7.78 -6.01
C LEU A 31 16.56 -6.82 -7.04
N HIS A 32 17.88 -6.85 -7.24
CA HIS A 32 18.54 -6.09 -8.30
C HIS A 32 18.11 -6.56 -9.69
N GLN A 33 18.03 -7.88 -9.91
CA GLN A 33 17.58 -8.44 -11.19
C GLN A 33 16.14 -8.00 -11.51
N LEU A 34 15.24 -7.96 -10.52
CA LEU A 34 13.87 -7.46 -10.69
C LEU A 34 13.82 -5.99 -11.13
N CYS A 35 14.84 -5.20 -10.81
CA CYS A 35 14.89 -3.78 -11.14
C CYS A 35 15.57 -3.49 -12.50
N SER A 36 16.22 -4.48 -13.10
CA SER A 36 17.12 -4.29 -14.25
C SER A 36 16.77 -5.23 -15.42
N GLY A 37 17.19 -4.85 -16.64
CA GLY A 37 17.13 -5.74 -17.80
C GLY A 37 15.75 -6.39 -18.03
N PRO A 38 15.67 -7.72 -18.14
CA PRO A 38 14.39 -8.43 -18.29
C PRO A 38 13.43 -8.24 -17.10
N GLY A 39 13.95 -8.07 -15.88
CA GLY A 39 13.14 -7.90 -14.68
C GLY A 39 12.30 -6.62 -14.69
N ALA A 40 12.83 -5.54 -15.27
CA ALA A 40 12.12 -4.28 -15.42
C ALA A 40 10.91 -4.39 -16.38
N ASN A 41 10.87 -5.41 -17.25
CA ASN A 41 9.75 -5.70 -18.15
C ASN A 41 8.72 -6.66 -17.53
N LEU A 42 8.87 -7.04 -16.26
CA LEU A 42 7.84 -7.82 -15.57
C LEU A 42 6.61 -6.97 -15.31
N THR A 43 5.45 -7.62 -15.39
CA THR A 43 4.15 -6.97 -15.19
C THR A 43 3.56 -7.42 -13.86
N TYR A 44 2.76 -6.54 -13.26
CA TYR A 44 2.16 -6.74 -11.97
C TYR A 44 0.65 -6.56 -12.07
N SER A 45 -0.12 -7.40 -11.40
CA SER A 45 -1.58 -7.32 -11.37
C SER A 45 -2.08 -7.38 -9.92
N TRP A 46 -3.26 -6.80 -9.70
CA TRP A 46 -3.90 -6.85 -8.39
C TRP A 46 -4.39 -8.27 -8.12
N GLN A 47 -3.82 -8.90 -7.10
CA GLN A 47 -4.09 -10.28 -6.73
C GLN A 47 -4.02 -10.44 -5.21
N PHE A 48 -4.56 -11.55 -4.72
CA PHE A 48 -4.34 -11.99 -3.36
C PHE A 48 -3.16 -12.96 -3.32
N ILE A 49 -2.43 -12.95 -2.21
CA ILE A 49 -1.67 -14.13 -1.78
C ILE A 49 -2.60 -14.87 -0.82
N ASP A 50 -2.72 -16.19 -1.00
CA ASP A 50 -3.55 -17.02 -0.14
C ASP A 50 -2.91 -18.38 0.06
N LYS A 51 -2.64 -18.71 1.33
CA LYS A 51 -2.11 -19.99 1.80
C LYS A 51 -0.93 -20.51 0.95
N PRO A 52 0.13 -19.70 0.75
CA PRO A 52 1.28 -20.10 -0.05
C PRO A 52 1.93 -21.37 0.52
N SER A 53 2.45 -22.19 -0.39
CA SER A 53 3.14 -23.42 -0.03
C SER A 53 4.53 -23.15 0.54
N GLU A 54 5.09 -24.14 1.22
CA GLU A 54 6.47 -24.06 1.68
C GLU A 54 7.43 -23.98 0.49
N GLY A 55 8.35 -23.01 0.54
CA GLY A 55 9.30 -22.70 -0.52
C GLY A 55 8.82 -21.68 -1.54
N ASP A 56 7.54 -21.29 -1.51
CA ASP A 56 6.99 -20.33 -2.47
C ASP A 56 7.67 -18.96 -2.37
N ILE A 57 7.95 -18.38 -3.53
CA ILE A 57 8.50 -17.04 -3.68
C ILE A 57 7.48 -16.17 -4.41
N CYS A 58 7.14 -15.04 -3.80
CA CYS A 58 6.24 -14.05 -4.36
C CYS A 58 6.92 -12.68 -4.36
N VAL A 59 6.68 -11.89 -5.41
CA VAL A 59 7.14 -10.50 -5.48
C VAL A 59 5.92 -9.61 -5.57
N TYR A 60 5.89 -8.54 -4.80
CA TYR A 60 4.85 -7.52 -4.93
C TYR A 60 5.43 -6.12 -4.88
N PHE A 61 4.66 -5.18 -5.40
CA PHE A 61 4.97 -3.76 -5.37
C PHE A 61 4.12 -3.07 -4.30
N GLN A 62 4.78 -2.44 -3.35
CA GLN A 62 4.15 -1.72 -2.25
C GLN A 62 3.71 -0.33 -2.70
N VAL A 63 2.41 -0.14 -2.89
CA VAL A 63 1.83 1.12 -3.43
C VAL A 63 1.62 2.18 -2.33
N SER A 64 1.44 1.77 -1.07
CA SER A 64 1.15 2.64 0.07
C SER A 64 2.09 2.37 1.24
N ALA A 65 1.82 2.99 2.39
CA ALA A 65 2.51 2.66 3.63
C ALA A 65 2.48 1.13 3.89
N PRO A 66 3.52 0.57 4.54
CA PRO A 66 3.59 -0.86 4.80
C PRO A 66 2.39 -1.29 5.66
N THR A 67 1.54 -2.16 5.10
CA THR A 67 0.50 -2.84 5.85
C THR A 67 0.94 -4.27 6.14
N PRO A 68 0.44 -4.89 7.23
CA PRO A 68 0.62 -6.32 7.45
C PRO A 68 0.09 -7.10 6.23
N LEU A 69 0.91 -8.02 5.71
CA LEU A 69 0.52 -8.82 4.57
C LEU A 69 -0.51 -9.89 4.99
N ILE A 70 -1.68 -9.86 4.35
CA ILE A 70 -2.78 -10.80 4.58
C ILE A 70 -2.71 -11.90 3.51
N ASP A 71 -1.98 -12.96 3.82
CA ASP A 71 -1.69 -14.10 2.95
C ASP A 71 -2.43 -15.38 3.35
N GLY A 72 -3.38 -15.30 4.29
CA GLY A 72 -4.11 -16.45 4.82
C GLY A 72 -3.32 -17.30 5.83
N ILE A 73 -2.11 -16.86 6.21
CA ILE A 73 -1.31 -17.46 7.28
C ILE A 73 -1.40 -16.56 8.52
N HIS A 74 -1.62 -17.18 9.67
CA HIS A 74 -1.55 -16.51 10.96
C HIS A 74 -0.28 -16.91 11.68
N TYR A 75 0.29 -15.97 12.43
CA TYR A 75 1.57 -16.14 13.11
C TYR A 75 1.39 -16.00 14.62
N LEU A 76 2.06 -16.87 15.38
CA LEU A 76 2.06 -16.80 16.84
C LEU A 76 2.99 -15.70 17.38
N ASP A 77 4.03 -15.37 16.62
CA ASP A 77 5.02 -14.36 16.99
C ASP A 77 4.76 -13.04 16.24
N ASN A 78 5.26 -11.96 16.81
CA ASN A 78 5.26 -10.65 16.17
C ASN A 78 6.29 -10.61 15.05
N GLU A 79 6.02 -9.77 14.04
CA GLU A 79 6.98 -9.53 12.96
C GLU A 79 8.17 -8.72 13.47
N THR A 80 9.36 -9.22 13.19
CA THR A 80 10.64 -8.61 13.58
C THR A 80 11.32 -8.04 12.35
N THR A 81 11.84 -6.82 12.45
CA THR A 81 12.60 -6.18 11.36
C THR A 81 14.06 -6.07 11.76
N TYR A 82 14.96 -6.52 10.90
CA TYR A 82 16.40 -6.40 11.09
C TYR A 82 17.13 -6.16 9.77
N ARG A 83 18.39 -5.73 9.84
CA ARG A 83 19.25 -5.45 8.68
C ARG A 83 20.49 -6.34 8.73
N PRO A 84 20.49 -7.47 8.00
CA PRO A 84 21.67 -8.34 7.97
C PRO A 84 22.85 -7.71 7.20
N SER A 85 22.59 -6.73 6.34
CA SER A 85 23.60 -5.93 5.64
C SER A 85 23.13 -4.47 5.52
N GLN A 86 23.99 -3.58 5.01
CA GLN A 86 23.62 -2.18 4.78
C GLN A 86 22.62 -2.00 3.63
N GLU A 87 22.52 -2.98 2.74
CA GLU A 87 21.70 -2.93 1.54
C GLU A 87 20.35 -3.61 1.70
N LEU A 88 20.22 -4.52 2.67
CA LEU A 88 19.05 -5.38 2.82
C LEU A 88 18.34 -5.15 4.14
N GLU A 89 17.03 -4.94 4.07
CA GLU A 89 16.12 -5.00 5.19
C GLU A 89 15.29 -6.28 5.11
N VAL A 90 15.18 -6.97 6.23
CA VAL A 90 14.42 -8.22 6.35
C VAL A 90 13.37 -8.05 7.43
N GLN A 91 12.12 -8.32 7.06
CA GLN A 91 11.01 -8.46 8.00
C GLN A 91 10.65 -9.94 8.09
N GLU A 92 10.82 -10.52 9.27
CA GLU A 92 10.65 -11.93 9.53
C GLU A 92 9.55 -12.16 10.56
N VAL A 93 8.65 -13.08 10.24
CA VAL A 93 7.62 -13.55 11.17
C VAL A 93 7.61 -15.08 11.18
N ARG A 94 7.53 -15.66 12.37
CA ARG A 94 7.74 -17.10 12.62
C ARG A 94 6.50 -17.74 13.23
N PHE A 95 6.49 -19.07 13.22
CA PHE A 95 5.40 -19.90 13.74
C PHE A 95 4.08 -19.57 13.06
N GLY A 96 4.09 -19.65 11.74
CA GLY A 96 2.93 -19.49 10.88
C GLY A 96 2.13 -20.80 10.76
N PHE A 97 0.81 -20.67 10.73
CA PHE A 97 -0.15 -21.76 10.54
C PHE A 97 -1.36 -21.24 9.76
N ILE A 98 -2.13 -22.15 9.17
CA ILE A 98 -3.36 -21.81 8.45
C ILE A 98 -4.56 -22.16 9.35
N PRO A 99 -5.39 -21.18 9.77
CA PRO A 99 -6.58 -21.47 10.56
C PRO A 99 -7.60 -22.35 9.83
N GLY A 100 -8.29 -23.20 10.58
CA GLY A 100 -9.44 -23.99 10.09
C GLY A 100 -9.10 -25.26 9.32
N ILE A 101 -7.82 -25.53 9.00
CA ILE A 101 -7.42 -26.75 8.28
C ILE A 101 -6.92 -27.90 9.19
N GLY A 102 -7.02 -27.74 10.51
CA GLY A 102 -6.67 -28.78 11.48
C GLY A 102 -5.16 -28.95 11.75
N GLU A 103 -4.35 -27.94 11.45
CA GLU A 103 -2.94 -27.93 11.86
C GLU A 103 -2.84 -27.97 13.39
N LYS A 104 -1.90 -28.76 13.90
CA LYS A 104 -1.63 -28.89 15.35
C LYS A 104 -0.40 -28.09 15.78
N GLU A 105 0.42 -27.70 14.82
CA GLU A 105 1.69 -27.03 15.05
C GLU A 105 1.88 -25.91 14.02
N ALA A 106 2.46 -24.81 14.46
CA ALA A 106 2.80 -23.67 13.64
C ALA A 106 4.27 -23.75 13.23
N GLY A 107 4.53 -24.12 11.99
CA GLY A 107 5.87 -24.38 11.46
C GLY A 107 6.30 -23.48 10.32
N ARG A 108 5.48 -22.54 9.85
CA ARG A 108 5.84 -21.68 8.71
C ARG A 108 6.62 -20.45 9.16
N VAL A 109 7.48 -19.95 8.30
CA VAL A 109 8.19 -18.69 8.46
C VAL A 109 8.00 -17.89 7.19
N ARG A 110 7.76 -16.58 7.34
CA ARG A 110 7.69 -15.65 6.21
C ARG A 110 8.76 -14.60 6.38
N LYS A 111 9.55 -14.41 5.33
CA LYS A 111 10.56 -13.35 5.25
C LYS A 111 10.21 -12.42 4.10
N ARG A 112 10.18 -11.11 4.39
CA ARG A 112 10.02 -10.04 3.41
C ARG A 112 11.35 -9.32 3.27
N TYR A 113 11.90 -9.34 2.07
CA TYR A 113 13.19 -8.75 1.73
C TYR A 113 12.96 -7.47 0.92
N ARG A 114 13.71 -6.43 1.26
CA ARG A 114 13.64 -5.12 0.61
C ARG A 114 15.02 -4.49 0.53
N LEU A 115 15.35 -3.92 -0.62
CA LEU A 115 16.57 -3.15 -0.78
C LEU A 115 16.41 -1.77 -0.12
N VAL A 116 17.36 -1.42 0.75
CA VAL A 116 17.49 -0.09 1.35
C VAL A 116 18.24 0.85 0.39
N HIS A 117 19.20 0.31 -0.36
CA HIS A 117 20.05 1.05 -1.29
C HIS A 117 20.15 0.31 -2.64
N GLY A 118 20.37 1.06 -3.73
CA GLY A 118 20.71 0.50 -5.05
C GLY A 118 19.57 -0.23 -5.80
N GLY A 119 18.34 -0.20 -5.29
CA GLY A 119 17.18 -0.82 -5.93
C GLY A 119 15.88 -0.05 -5.74
N HIS A 120 14.76 -0.63 -6.14
CA HIS A 120 13.45 0.00 -6.00
C HIS A 120 12.88 -0.24 -4.59
N PRO A 121 12.68 0.80 -3.76
CA PRO A 121 12.32 0.65 -2.34
C PRO A 121 10.92 0.07 -2.10
N SER A 122 10.05 0.11 -3.12
CA SER A 122 8.71 -0.49 -3.06
C SER A 122 8.63 -1.94 -3.54
N ILE A 123 9.70 -2.52 -4.11
CA ILE A 123 9.68 -3.93 -4.49
C ILE A 123 10.00 -4.76 -3.26
N VAL A 124 9.08 -5.67 -2.93
CA VAL A 124 9.23 -6.58 -1.80
C VAL A 124 9.19 -8.01 -2.30
N LEU A 125 10.27 -8.74 -2.00
CA LEU A 125 10.36 -10.18 -2.22
C LEU A 125 9.90 -10.89 -0.96
N VAL A 126 8.96 -11.82 -1.09
CA VAL A 126 8.43 -12.62 0.01
C VAL A 126 8.79 -14.07 -0.21
N HIS A 127 9.34 -14.70 0.82
CA HIS A 127 9.68 -16.12 0.81
C HIS A 127 9.02 -16.82 1.99
N TYR A 128 8.34 -17.92 1.69
CA TYR A 128 7.71 -18.78 2.68
C TYR A 128 8.57 -20.01 2.88
N THR A 129 8.98 -20.31 4.11
CA THR A 129 9.81 -21.48 4.41
C THR A 129 9.26 -22.26 5.57
N LYS A 130 9.70 -23.51 5.68
CA LYS A 130 9.51 -24.31 6.89
C LYS A 130 10.54 -23.92 7.93
N GLY A 131 10.09 -23.59 9.12
CA GLY A 131 10.90 -23.31 10.29
C GLY A 131 10.66 -24.31 11.42
N PRO A 132 11.16 -24.02 12.63
CA PRO A 132 10.84 -24.82 13.80
C PRO A 132 9.34 -24.76 14.09
N ALA A 133 8.77 -25.90 14.49
CA ALA A 133 7.37 -26.03 14.81
C ALA A 133 7.11 -25.67 16.29
N LYS A 134 6.01 -24.96 16.55
CA LYS A 134 5.51 -24.65 17.89
C LYS A 134 4.07 -25.18 18.02
N PRO A 135 3.73 -25.94 19.08
CA PRO A 135 2.37 -26.47 19.23
C PRO A 135 1.36 -25.32 19.32
N LEU A 136 0.21 -25.51 18.65
CA LEU A 136 -0.87 -24.53 18.65
C LEU A 136 -1.68 -24.61 19.95
N PRO A 137 -1.98 -23.47 20.61
CA PRO A 137 -2.87 -23.47 21.76
C PRO A 137 -4.28 -23.96 21.36
N PRO A 138 -4.91 -24.87 22.11
CA PRO A 138 -6.21 -25.44 21.76
C PRO A 138 -7.36 -24.43 21.80
N THR A 139 -7.20 -23.31 22.52
CA THR A 139 -8.22 -22.27 22.71
C THR A 139 -8.08 -21.09 21.75
N MET A 140 -7.24 -21.21 20.72
CA MET A 140 -6.93 -20.08 19.85
C MET A 140 -8.09 -19.76 18.89
N ASN A 141 -8.88 -18.74 19.23
CA ASN A 141 -9.92 -18.21 18.35
C ASN A 141 -9.35 -17.14 17.43
N VAL A 142 -8.87 -17.56 16.26
CA VAL A 142 -8.31 -16.65 15.25
C VAL A 142 -9.33 -16.35 14.17
N PRO A 143 -9.58 -15.07 13.81
CA PRO A 143 -10.44 -14.72 12.71
C PRO A 143 -10.00 -15.42 11.43
N ILE A 144 -10.91 -16.19 10.83
CA ILE A 144 -10.66 -16.85 9.55
C ILE A 144 -11.00 -15.87 8.44
N ARG A 145 -10.14 -15.79 7.42
CA ARG A 145 -10.40 -15.00 6.21
C ARG A 145 -11.69 -15.47 5.53
N ASN A 146 -12.50 -14.54 5.05
CA ASN A 146 -13.73 -14.88 4.33
C ASN A 146 -13.40 -15.46 2.95
N TYR A 147 -13.99 -16.62 2.65
CA TYR A 147 -13.87 -17.30 1.35
C TYR A 147 -15.26 -17.44 0.69
N PRO A 148 -15.35 -17.47 -0.65
CA PRO A 148 -14.25 -17.36 -1.62
C PRO A 148 -13.69 -15.93 -1.71
N LEU A 149 -12.42 -15.80 -2.12
CA LEU A 149 -11.82 -14.49 -2.33
C LEU A 149 -12.50 -13.78 -3.52
N PRO A 150 -12.74 -12.46 -3.44
CA PRO A 150 -13.31 -11.70 -4.54
C PRO A 150 -12.47 -11.81 -5.83
N ILE A 151 -13.11 -11.74 -6.99
CA ILE A 151 -12.37 -11.71 -8.27
C ILE A 151 -11.94 -10.26 -8.55
N ILE A 152 -10.67 -10.06 -8.90
CA ILE A 152 -10.13 -8.75 -9.27
C ILE A 152 -9.90 -8.71 -10.79
N ASN A 153 -10.70 -7.89 -11.49
CA ASN A 153 -10.63 -7.70 -12.94
C ASN A 153 -9.86 -6.43 -13.30
N GLU A 154 -8.59 -6.35 -12.90
CA GLU A 154 -7.70 -5.23 -13.28
C GLU A 154 -6.58 -5.70 -14.22
N PRO A 155 -6.28 -4.95 -15.29
CA PRO A 155 -5.22 -5.33 -16.22
C PRO A 155 -3.85 -5.22 -15.55
N PRO A 156 -2.89 -6.09 -15.91
CA PRO A 156 -1.52 -5.97 -15.45
C PRO A 156 -0.89 -4.63 -15.85
N MET A 157 0.10 -4.16 -15.10
CA MET A 157 0.84 -2.93 -15.37
C MET A 157 2.33 -3.10 -15.08
N TYR A 158 3.16 -2.31 -15.73
CA TYR A 158 4.58 -2.20 -15.39
C TYR A 158 4.74 -1.30 -14.17
N VAL A 159 5.64 -1.68 -13.25
CA VAL A 159 5.93 -0.91 -12.03
C VAL A 159 7.36 -0.39 -11.98
N VAL A 160 8.24 -0.90 -12.85
CA VAL A 160 9.65 -0.51 -12.95
C VAL A 160 9.98 -0.08 -14.38
N GLY A 161 11.04 0.73 -14.52
CA GLY A 161 11.58 1.16 -15.81
C GLY A 161 10.75 2.26 -16.48
N GLU A 162 11.08 2.54 -17.74
CA GLU A 162 10.48 3.62 -18.53
C GLU A 162 8.97 3.44 -18.77
N LYS A 163 8.49 2.19 -18.71
CA LYS A 163 7.07 1.85 -18.88
C LYS A 163 6.29 1.88 -17.57
N SER A 164 6.91 2.25 -16.44
CA SER A 164 6.25 2.26 -15.14
C SER A 164 4.95 3.09 -15.19
N GLY A 165 3.88 2.51 -14.64
CA GLY A 165 2.53 3.09 -14.70
C GLY A 165 1.72 2.70 -15.93
N GLN A 166 2.33 2.19 -17.00
CA GLN A 166 1.63 1.75 -18.20
C GLN A 166 0.90 0.43 -17.97
N ARG A 167 -0.40 0.41 -18.26
CA ARG A 167 -1.23 -0.81 -18.25
C ARG A 167 -0.98 -1.62 -19.52
N VAL A 168 -0.81 -2.93 -19.36
CA VAL A 168 -0.72 -3.89 -20.46
C VAL A 168 -2.12 -4.17 -20.96
N MET A 169 -2.44 -3.63 -22.14
CA MET A 169 -3.67 -3.95 -22.83
C MET A 169 -3.56 -5.37 -23.42
N ALA A 170 -4.57 -6.19 -23.23
CA ALA A 170 -4.64 -7.49 -23.87
C ALA A 170 -4.57 -7.33 -25.40
N PRO A 171 -3.83 -8.18 -26.13
CA PRO A 171 -3.69 -8.05 -27.59
C PRO A 171 -5.05 -8.04 -28.33
N ASN A 172 -6.06 -8.75 -27.80
CA ASN A 172 -7.40 -8.76 -28.38
C ASN A 172 -8.12 -7.40 -28.24
N ALA A 173 -7.84 -6.65 -27.18
CA ALA A 173 -8.41 -5.30 -27.01
C ALA A 173 -7.79 -4.31 -28.01
N VAL A 174 -6.51 -4.50 -28.36
CA VAL A 174 -5.84 -3.69 -29.40
C VAL A 174 -6.44 -3.96 -30.78
N GLN A 175 -6.73 -5.22 -31.10
CA GLN A 175 -7.40 -5.57 -32.36
C GLN A 175 -8.82 -4.99 -32.45
N LEU A 176 -9.60 -5.06 -31.37
CA LEU A 176 -10.95 -4.49 -31.35
C LEU A 176 -10.94 -2.95 -31.42
N ALA A 177 -10.00 -2.29 -30.73
CA ALA A 177 -9.83 -0.85 -30.81
C ALA A 177 -9.43 -0.38 -32.23
N ASN A 178 -8.53 -1.11 -32.89
CA ASN A 178 -8.16 -0.83 -34.28
C ASN A 178 -9.33 -1.08 -35.25
N GLN A 179 -10.13 -2.12 -35.01
CA GLN A 179 -11.33 -2.40 -35.81
C GLN A 179 -12.38 -1.28 -35.65
N GLN A 180 -12.55 -0.77 -34.43
CA GLN A 180 -13.45 0.35 -34.15
C GLN A 180 -13.01 1.64 -34.86
N GLN A 181 -11.70 1.95 -34.86
CA GLN A 181 -11.16 3.11 -35.58
C GLN A 181 -11.36 3.00 -37.10
N GLN A 182 -11.25 1.80 -37.66
CA GLN A 182 -11.49 1.58 -39.09
C GLN A 182 -12.97 1.82 -39.46
N LEU A 183 -13.91 1.36 -38.64
CA LEU A 183 -15.34 1.59 -38.86
C LEU A 183 -15.72 3.08 -38.76
N ASP A 184 -15.16 3.79 -37.78
CA ASP A 184 -15.42 5.23 -37.60
C ASP A 184 -14.84 6.07 -38.76
N ALA A 185 -13.65 5.70 -39.27
CA ALA A 185 -13.07 6.34 -40.44
C ALA A 185 -13.92 6.12 -41.70
N LEU A 186 -14.48 4.91 -41.88
CA LEU A 186 -15.38 4.61 -43.00
C LEU A 186 -16.71 5.37 -42.90
N ALA A 187 -17.26 5.48 -41.69
CA ALA A 187 -18.48 6.24 -41.42
C ALA A 187 -18.30 7.75 -41.64
N ALA A 188 -17.12 8.30 -41.29
CA ALA A 188 -16.77 9.70 -41.55
C ALA A 188 -16.63 9.98 -43.05
N SER A 189 -16.04 9.06 -43.82
CA SER A 189 -15.87 9.21 -45.28
C SER A 189 -17.22 9.24 -46.03
N ARG A 190 -18.22 8.47 -45.56
CA ARG A 190 -19.60 8.53 -46.10
C ARG A 190 -20.30 9.87 -45.93
N ARG A 191 -19.85 10.75 -45.02
CA ARG A 191 -20.44 12.08 -44.85
C ARG A 191 -19.87 13.13 -45.82
N HIS A 192 -18.71 12.87 -46.42
CA HIS A 192 -18.06 13.82 -47.33
C HIS A 192 -18.29 13.51 -48.82
N ALA A 193 -18.73 12.30 -49.17
CA ALA A 193 -19.11 11.95 -50.53
C ALA A 193 -20.63 12.11 -50.76
N GLY A 194 -21.05 13.38 -50.91
CA GLY A 194 -22.23 13.88 -51.64
C GLY A 194 -23.59 13.13 -51.61
N MET A 195 -24.66 13.85 -51.24
CA MET A 195 -25.71 14.27 -52.20
C MET A 195 -26.91 14.95 -51.49
N GLN A 196 -27.20 16.15 -51.99
CA GLN A 196 -28.45 16.95 -52.04
C GLN A 196 -29.60 16.78 -51.01
N PRO A 197 -30.18 17.91 -50.53
CA PRO A 197 -31.43 17.91 -49.80
C PRO A 197 -32.62 17.74 -50.78
N GLN A 198 -33.25 16.56 -50.78
CA GLN A 198 -34.59 16.40 -51.37
C GLN A 198 -35.64 16.47 -50.27
N ALA A 199 -36.39 17.57 -50.27
CA ALA A 199 -37.63 17.72 -49.54
C ALA A 199 -38.69 16.77 -50.13
N ARG A 200 -39.16 15.80 -49.35
CA ARG A 200 -40.46 15.16 -49.57
C ARG A 200 -41.15 14.84 -48.24
N LYS A 201 -42.43 15.20 -48.24
CA LYS A 201 -43.48 15.13 -47.22
C LYS A 201 -43.47 13.86 -46.34
N GLN A 202 -43.53 14.11 -45.03
CA GLN A 202 -44.59 13.69 -44.09
C GLN A 202 -45.52 12.56 -44.58
N ASP A 203 -45.43 11.39 -43.93
CA ASP A 203 -46.44 10.89 -42.96
C ASP A 203 -46.11 9.41 -42.64
N ASP A 204 -45.54 9.15 -41.46
CA ASP A 204 -45.72 7.88 -40.72
C ASP A 204 -45.25 8.07 -39.26
N ASP A 205 -46.19 8.49 -38.42
CA ASP A 205 -46.05 8.57 -36.96
C ASP A 205 -46.27 7.17 -36.36
N SER A 206 -45.20 6.52 -35.89
CA SER A 206 -45.28 5.53 -34.79
C SER A 206 -43.91 5.10 -34.26
N ASP A 207 -43.59 5.57 -33.06
CA ASP A 207 -42.97 4.81 -31.95
C ASP A 207 -41.49 4.35 -31.97
N GLU A 208 -40.55 5.12 -32.55
CA GLU A 208 -39.10 4.84 -32.37
C GLU A 208 -38.25 5.97 -31.75
N GLU A 209 -38.85 6.98 -31.11
CA GLU A 209 -38.07 8.13 -30.59
C GLU A 209 -37.27 7.83 -29.30
N SER A 210 -37.47 6.67 -28.65
CA SER A 210 -36.79 6.38 -27.37
C SER A 210 -35.34 5.89 -27.48
N ASN A 211 -34.79 5.67 -28.69
CA ASN A 211 -33.48 5.02 -28.86
C ASN A 211 -32.41 5.85 -29.60
N ARG A 212 -32.65 7.14 -29.88
CA ARG A 212 -31.70 8.01 -30.59
C ARG A 212 -30.86 8.92 -29.69
N VAL A 213 -30.59 8.51 -28.45
CA VAL A 213 -29.55 9.21 -27.66
C VAL A 213 -28.20 8.94 -28.32
N SER A 214 -27.75 9.91 -29.13
CA SER A 214 -26.47 9.83 -29.82
C SER A 214 -25.36 9.49 -28.83
N THR A 215 -24.53 8.49 -29.15
CA THR A 215 -23.35 8.11 -28.34
C THR A 215 -22.48 9.33 -27.99
N ARG A 216 -22.42 10.32 -28.90
CA ARG A 216 -21.75 11.61 -28.67
C ARG A 216 -22.43 12.42 -27.57
N ALA A 217 -23.75 12.52 -27.56
CA ALA A 217 -24.49 13.22 -26.51
C ALA A 217 -24.30 12.53 -25.15
N LEU A 218 -24.36 11.20 -25.10
CA LEU A 218 -24.11 10.43 -23.88
C LEU A 218 -22.67 10.63 -23.36
N ALA A 219 -21.68 10.65 -24.26
CA ALA A 219 -20.28 10.90 -23.92
C ALA A 219 -20.06 12.31 -23.37
N VAL A 220 -20.67 13.34 -23.98
CA VAL A 220 -20.59 14.72 -23.50
C VAL A 220 -21.23 14.87 -22.12
N THR A 221 -22.39 14.25 -21.88
CA THR A 221 -23.05 14.27 -20.58
C THR A 221 -22.21 13.57 -19.50
N ARG A 222 -21.63 12.40 -19.81
CA ARG A 222 -20.72 11.69 -18.91
C ARG A 222 -19.45 12.50 -18.61
N PHE A 223 -18.89 13.16 -19.62
CA PHE A 223 -17.72 14.02 -19.47
C PHE A 223 -18.01 15.21 -18.53
N LYS A 224 -19.09 15.96 -18.77
CA LYS A 224 -19.49 17.10 -17.92
C LYS A 224 -19.70 16.66 -16.47
N ARG A 225 -20.46 15.58 -16.25
CA ARG A 225 -20.75 15.09 -14.90
C ARG A 225 -19.49 14.60 -14.17
N ASN A 226 -18.59 13.89 -14.85
CA ASN A 226 -17.30 13.51 -14.25
C ASN A 226 -16.45 14.73 -13.91
N HIS A 227 -16.49 15.76 -14.75
CA HIS A 227 -15.69 16.96 -14.55
C HIS A 227 -16.17 17.79 -13.36
N GLU A 228 -17.50 17.90 -13.18
CA GLU A 228 -18.12 18.51 -11.99
C GLU A 228 -17.75 17.74 -10.72
N LEU A 229 -17.82 16.40 -10.75
CA LEU A 229 -17.49 15.56 -9.61
C LEU A 229 -16.00 15.64 -9.23
N LEU A 230 -15.11 15.72 -10.22
CA LEU A 230 -13.68 15.96 -9.95
C LEU A 230 -13.45 17.34 -9.35
N ALA A 231 -14.13 18.39 -9.84
CA ALA A 231 -14.02 19.73 -9.27
C ALA A 231 -14.45 19.76 -7.80
N GLU A 232 -15.54 19.04 -7.45
CA GLU A 232 -15.99 18.91 -6.07
C GLU A 232 -14.98 18.18 -5.18
N ILE A 233 -14.42 17.05 -5.65
CA ILE A 233 -13.37 16.32 -4.91
C ILE A 233 -12.15 17.20 -4.66
N PHE A 234 -11.70 17.95 -5.68
CA PHE A 234 -10.56 18.86 -5.52
C PHE A 234 -10.86 20.03 -4.58
N ALA A 235 -12.08 20.57 -4.61
CA ALA A 235 -12.50 21.62 -3.69
C ALA A 235 -12.54 21.12 -2.22
N VAL A 236 -13.09 19.92 -1.98
CA VAL A 236 -13.14 19.32 -0.64
C VAL A 236 -11.74 19.01 -0.13
N ASN A 237 -10.85 18.46 -0.97
CA ASN A 237 -9.47 18.17 -0.58
C ASN A 237 -8.66 19.45 -0.34
N ALA A 238 -8.87 20.51 -1.12
CA ALA A 238 -8.26 21.80 -0.88
C ALA A 238 -8.70 22.39 0.48
N ALA A 239 -9.99 22.33 0.80
CA ALA A 239 -10.52 22.77 2.09
C ALA A 239 -10.00 21.92 3.27
N ALA A 240 -9.87 20.60 3.08
CA ALA A 240 -9.30 19.71 4.09
C ALA A 240 -7.81 20.01 4.34
N ASN A 241 -7.05 20.35 3.30
CA ASN A 241 -5.64 20.70 3.42
C ASN A 241 -5.43 22.03 4.17
N VAL A 242 -6.29 23.03 3.95
CA VAL A 242 -6.29 24.29 4.73
C VAL A 242 -6.61 24.04 6.21
N LYS A 243 -7.50 23.09 6.51
CA LYS A 243 -7.82 22.73 7.90
C LYS A 243 -6.66 22.01 8.58
N ALA A 244 -5.92 21.17 7.85
CA ALA A 244 -4.72 20.49 8.34
C ALA A 244 -3.56 21.46 8.60
N SER A 245 -3.32 22.45 7.74
CA SER A 245 -2.28 23.46 7.95
C SER A 245 -2.56 24.37 9.16
N ASN A 246 -3.83 24.67 9.41
CA ASN A 246 -4.21 25.46 10.59
C ASN A 246 -4.06 24.64 11.89
N ALA A 247 -4.34 23.34 11.85
CA ALA A 247 -4.16 22.45 12.99
C ALA A 247 -2.67 22.23 13.33
N SER A 248 -1.80 22.11 12.32
CA SER A 248 -0.35 21.96 12.56
C SER A 248 0.26 23.19 13.23
N THR A 249 -0.17 24.39 12.82
CA THR A 249 0.30 25.65 13.39
C THR A 249 -0.11 25.79 14.87
N SER A 250 -1.34 25.39 15.21
CA SER A 250 -1.84 25.39 16.60
C SER A 250 -1.14 24.33 17.46
N GLN A 251 -0.83 23.16 16.91
CA GLN A 251 -0.09 22.11 17.62
C GLN A 251 1.38 22.50 17.88
N GLU A 252 2.00 23.24 16.97
CA GLU A 252 3.38 23.72 17.12
C GLU A 252 3.50 24.84 18.16
N GLN A 253 2.48 25.71 18.25
CA GLN A 253 2.37 26.69 19.34
C GLN A 253 2.21 26.00 20.71
N ALA A 254 1.31 25.02 20.81
CA ALA A 254 1.12 24.26 22.05
C ALA A 254 2.41 23.52 22.50
N LYS A 255 3.21 23.01 21.55
CA LYS A 255 4.51 22.39 21.85
C LYS A 255 5.54 23.38 22.37
N ARG A 256 5.55 24.62 21.86
CA ARG A 256 6.45 25.68 22.38
C ARG A 256 6.07 26.09 23.80
N GLU A 257 4.79 26.27 24.08
CA GLU A 257 4.31 26.61 25.43
C GLU A 257 4.63 25.49 26.44
N LEU A 258 4.50 24.22 26.03
CA LEU A 258 4.86 23.09 26.89
C LEU A 258 6.35 23.06 27.23
N ALA A 259 7.21 23.39 26.25
CA ALA A 259 8.66 23.46 26.44
C ALA A 259 9.05 24.61 27.41
N GLU A 260 8.42 25.77 27.26
CA GLU A 260 8.67 26.91 28.16
C GLU A 260 8.22 26.62 29.60
N LEU A 261 7.08 25.93 29.78
CA LEU A 261 6.60 25.53 31.10
C LEU A 261 7.51 24.48 31.77
N THR A 262 8.08 23.56 30.99
CA THR A 262 9.01 22.55 31.53
C THR A 262 10.35 23.17 31.93
N GLU A 263 10.83 24.16 31.20
CA GLU A 263 12.02 24.93 31.59
C GLU A 263 11.79 25.73 32.88
N LYS A 264 10.62 26.39 33.01
CA LYS A 264 10.26 27.12 34.25
C LYS A 264 10.18 26.19 35.47
N LEU A 265 9.59 25.01 35.31
CA LEU A 265 9.55 24.00 36.38
C LEU A 265 10.94 23.53 36.79
N SER A 266 11.82 23.27 35.83
CA SER A 266 13.20 22.87 36.13
C SER A 266 13.98 23.96 36.85
N GLN A 267 13.72 25.24 36.53
CA GLN A 267 14.35 26.36 37.23
C GLN A 267 13.84 26.47 38.67
N GLU A 268 12.53 26.30 38.89
CA GLU A 268 11.93 26.35 40.22
C GLU A 268 12.39 25.18 41.12
N GLU A 269 12.58 23.98 40.55
CA GLU A 269 13.19 22.85 41.26
C GLU A 269 14.63 23.16 41.70
N HIS A 270 15.43 23.82 40.85
CA HIS A 270 16.80 24.18 41.19
C HIS A 270 16.86 25.23 42.30
N ASP A 271 16.01 26.26 42.22
CA ASP A 271 15.96 27.34 43.21
C ASP A 271 15.51 26.81 44.60
N MET A 272 14.61 25.82 44.65
CA MET A 272 14.23 25.18 45.92
C MET A 272 15.37 24.35 46.54
N GLU A 273 16.19 23.71 45.72
CA GLU A 273 17.29 22.86 46.21
C GLU A 273 18.40 23.67 46.90
N ASP A 274 18.59 24.93 46.46
CA ASP A 274 19.53 25.86 47.08
C ASP A 274 19.04 26.40 48.43
N VAL A 275 17.72 26.56 48.61
CA VAL A 275 17.15 27.00 49.90
C VAL A 275 17.34 25.93 50.99
N ILE A 276 17.25 24.64 50.63
CA ILE A 276 17.38 23.53 51.58
C ILE A 276 18.83 23.38 52.10
N LYS A 277 19.84 23.68 51.28
CA LYS A 277 21.26 23.56 51.67
C LYS A 277 21.71 24.63 52.67
N ILE A 278 20.99 25.74 52.81
CA ILE A 278 21.38 26.85 53.69
C ILE A 278 21.04 26.55 55.17
N ASP A 279 20.06 25.67 55.45
CA ASP A 279 19.60 25.39 56.82
C ASP A 279 20.42 24.29 57.55
N GLU A 280 21.32 23.58 56.84
CA GLU A 280 22.09 22.46 57.40
C GLU A 280 23.48 22.85 57.95
N THR A 281 23.79 24.15 58.06
CA THR A 281 25.08 24.66 58.58
C THR A 281 24.93 25.45 59.88
N THR A 282 24.32 24.84 60.90
CA THR A 282 24.46 25.35 62.29
C THR A 282 25.39 24.44 63.08
N PRO A 283 26.65 24.82 63.36
CA PRO A 283 27.60 23.96 64.07
C PRO A 283 27.26 23.84 65.55
N ALA A 284 27.16 22.59 66.01
CA ALA A 284 26.97 22.19 67.40
C ALA A 284 28.08 22.74 68.30
N ARG A 285 27.68 23.52 69.31
CA ARG A 285 28.56 24.14 70.30
C ARG A 285 29.11 23.08 71.25
N GLU A 286 30.44 22.93 71.25
CA GLU A 286 31.23 22.03 72.11
C GLU A 286 30.95 22.24 73.61
N ALA A 287 30.88 21.12 74.33
CA ALA A 287 30.84 21.06 75.79
C ALA A 287 32.26 21.01 76.37
N PRO A 288 32.58 21.75 77.45
CA PRO A 288 33.91 21.74 78.04
C PRO A 288 34.09 20.58 79.03
N LYS A 289 35.22 19.88 78.91
CA LYS A 289 35.78 18.97 79.91
C LYS A 289 36.80 19.72 80.79
N THR A 290 36.68 19.59 82.11
CA THR A 290 37.79 19.64 83.10
C THR A 290 37.24 19.10 84.44
N SER A 291 37.70 17.94 84.93
CA SER A 291 38.76 17.78 85.97
C SER A 291 38.56 18.73 87.15
N THR A 292 38.29 18.25 88.38
CA THR A 292 39.19 17.48 89.26
C THR A 292 38.38 16.80 90.35
#